data_AF-A0A9E4N7J8-F1
#
_entry.id   AF-A0A9E4N7J8-F1
#
_cell.length_a   1.000
_cell.length_b   1.000
_cell.length_c   1.000
_cell.angle_alpha   90.00
_cell.angle_beta   90.00
_cell.angle_gamma   90.00
#
_symmetry.space_group_name_H-M   'P 1'
#
loop_
_entity.id
_entity.type
_entity.pdbx_description
1 polymer ?
#
loop_
_entity_poly.entity_id
_entity_poly.type
_entity_poly.pdbx_seq_one_letter_code
_entity_poly.pdbx_strand_id
1 'polypeptide(L)'
;VKFTGEMQPGITLRDLVNAIPYAALQRGLLTVEKKGKKNIYNGRILEIQGLPDLTVEQAFELSDASAERSAGGCTIELSETSVAEYLRSNITMLRWMIDNGYEDARTLERRARAMEE
;
A
#
# COMPACT_ATOMS: atom_id res chain seq x y z
N VAL A 1 -1.01 -0.55 -12.69
CA VAL A 1 -1.02 0.94 -12.67
C VAL A 1 0.41 1.40 -12.54
N LYS A 2 0.86 2.34 -13.36
CA LYS A 2 2.23 2.87 -13.28
C LYS A 2 2.17 4.39 -13.24
N PHE A 3 2.71 4.99 -12.18
CA PHE A 3 2.93 6.42 -12.09
C PHE A 3 4.24 6.79 -12.80
N THR A 4 4.27 7.98 -13.38
CA THR A 4 5.44 8.53 -14.06
C THR A 4 5.45 10.04 -13.88
N GLY A 5 6.63 10.65 -13.76
CA GLY A 5 6.80 12.09 -13.56
C GLY A 5 6.95 12.45 -12.07
N GLU A 6 6.80 13.74 -11.78
CA GLU A 6 7.03 14.31 -10.45
C GLU A 6 5.75 14.90 -9.85
N MET A 7 5.58 14.70 -8.55
CA MET A 7 4.45 15.24 -7.81
C MET A 7 4.50 16.78 -7.82
N GLN A 8 3.41 17.41 -8.26
CA GLN A 8 3.34 18.86 -8.37
C GLN A 8 3.16 19.52 -7.00
N PRO A 9 3.55 20.80 -6.83
CA PRO A 9 3.34 21.54 -5.59
C PRO A 9 1.86 21.51 -5.16
N GLY A 10 1.61 21.16 -3.89
CA GLY A 10 0.27 21.08 -3.31
C GLY A 10 -0.48 19.77 -3.59
N ILE A 11 0.08 18.86 -4.40
CA ILE A 11 -0.44 17.50 -4.56
C ILE A 11 0.07 16.62 -3.41
N THR A 12 -0.83 15.77 -2.90
CA THR A 12 -0.56 14.82 -1.82
C THR A 12 -0.66 13.38 -2.33
N LEU A 13 -0.18 12.42 -1.54
CA LEU A 13 -0.32 11.00 -1.87
C LEU A 13 -1.79 10.57 -1.99
N ARG A 14 -2.68 11.17 -1.21
CA ARG A 14 -4.12 10.90 -1.29
C ARG A 14 -4.72 11.34 -2.62
N ASP A 15 -4.17 12.38 -3.26
CA ASP A 15 -4.58 12.76 -4.60
C ASP A 15 -4.17 11.69 -5.62
N LEU A 16 -3.00 11.07 -5.47
CA LEU A 16 -2.57 9.96 -6.32
C LEU A 16 -3.50 8.74 -6.15
N VAL A 17 -3.93 8.44 -4.92
CA VAL A 17 -4.94 7.40 -4.65
C VAL A 17 -6.23 7.65 -5.42
N ASN A 18 -6.71 8.89 -5.43
CA ASN A 18 -7.93 9.30 -6.13
C ASN A 18 -7.74 9.46 -7.65
N ALA A 19 -6.50 9.70 -8.10
CA ALA A 19 -6.16 9.78 -9.51
C ALA A 19 -6.34 8.44 -10.25
N ILE A 20 -6.17 7.30 -9.56
CA ILE A 20 -6.37 5.97 -10.13
C ILE A 20 -7.80 5.78 -10.68
N PRO A 21 -8.87 5.86 -9.85
CA PRO A 21 -10.24 5.73 -10.36
C PRO A 21 -10.61 6.89 -11.29
N TYR A 22 -10.10 8.10 -11.05
CA TYR A 22 -10.33 9.24 -11.94
C TYR A 22 -9.82 8.95 -13.36
N ALA A 23 -8.59 8.46 -13.51
CA ALA A 23 -8.02 8.10 -14.80
C ALA A 23 -8.77 6.93 -15.48
N ALA A 24 -9.26 5.94 -14.72
CA ALA A 24 -10.08 4.87 -15.28
C ALA A 24 -11.46 5.35 -15.75
N LEU A 25 -12.07 6.31 -15.05
CA LEU A 25 -13.30 6.98 -15.49
C LEU A 25 -13.07 7.70 -16.82
N GLN A 26 -11.99 8.49 -16.92
CA GLN A 26 -11.64 9.21 -18.16
C GLN A 26 -11.38 8.25 -19.34
N ARG A 27 -10.86 7.05 -19.08
CA ARG A 27 -10.60 6.01 -20.09
C ARG A 27 -11.80 5.10 -20.37
N GLY A 28 -12.95 5.31 -19.72
CA GLY A 28 -14.14 4.46 -19.88
C GLY A 28 -14.01 3.04 -19.32
N LEU A 29 -13.01 2.80 -18.46
CA LEU A 29 -12.71 1.53 -17.80
C LEU A 29 -13.47 1.35 -16.47
N LEU A 30 -13.99 2.46 -15.93
CA LEU A 30 -14.80 2.52 -14.72
C LEU A 30 -16.07 3.34 -15.02
N THR A 31 -17.20 2.99 -14.41
CA THR A 31 -18.44 3.80 -14.44
C THR A 31 -18.95 4.04 -13.03
N VAL A 32 -19.61 5.19 -12.83
CA VAL A 32 -20.29 5.53 -11.57
C VAL A 32 -21.65 4.83 -11.47
N GLU A 33 -22.38 4.75 -12.58
CA GLU A 33 -23.70 4.12 -12.66
C GLU A 33 -23.66 2.65 -12.22
N LYS A 34 -24.67 2.22 -11.43
CA LYS A 34 -24.73 0.85 -10.91
C LYS A 34 -25.18 -0.14 -11.99
N LYS A 35 -26.16 0.25 -12.81
CA LYS A 35 -26.69 -0.61 -13.86
C LYS A 35 -25.63 -0.80 -14.96
N GLY A 36 -25.21 -2.04 -15.19
CA GLY A 36 -24.17 -2.36 -16.17
C GLY A 36 -22.78 -1.84 -15.80
N LYS A 37 -22.48 -1.74 -14.49
CA LYS A 37 -21.24 -1.16 -13.96
C LYS A 37 -20.00 -1.77 -14.63
N LYS A 38 -19.20 -0.92 -15.26
CA LYS A 38 -17.84 -1.26 -15.67
C LYS A 38 -16.91 -0.97 -14.49
N ASN A 39 -16.09 -1.93 -14.13
CA ASN A 39 -15.04 -1.75 -13.15
C ASN A 39 -13.85 -2.66 -13.52
N ILE A 40 -12.84 -2.08 -14.15
CA ILE A 40 -11.64 -2.81 -14.58
C ILE A 40 -10.87 -3.48 -13.43
N TYR A 41 -11.07 -3.01 -12.20
CA TYR A 41 -10.37 -3.53 -11.02
C TYR A 41 -11.08 -4.72 -10.37
N ASN A 42 -12.39 -4.89 -10.62
CA ASN A 42 -13.23 -5.83 -9.89
C ASN A 42 -12.70 -7.28 -9.99
N GLY A 43 -12.39 -7.89 -8.83
CA GLY A 43 -11.88 -9.25 -8.72
C GLY A 43 -10.46 -9.46 -9.24
N ARG A 44 -9.73 -8.39 -9.61
CA ARG A 44 -8.35 -8.46 -10.10
C ARG A 44 -7.36 -8.05 -9.02
N ILE A 45 -6.09 -8.35 -9.25
CA ILE A 45 -4.98 -7.81 -8.46
C ILE A 45 -4.62 -6.43 -9.02
N LEU A 46 -4.57 -5.42 -8.14
CA LEU A 46 -4.10 -4.09 -8.47
C LEU A 46 -2.58 -4.04 -8.25
N GLU A 47 -1.81 -4.07 -9.32
CA GLU A 47 -0.35 -3.93 -9.25
C GLU A 47 0.05 -2.47 -9.50
N ILE A 48 0.84 -1.86 -8.61
CA ILE A 48 1.23 -0.45 -8.65
C ILE A 48 2.76 -0.33 -8.76
N GLN A 49 3.24 0.54 -9.65
CA GLN A 49 4.66 0.80 -9.86
C GLN A 49 4.94 2.30 -10.08
N GLY A 50 6.21 2.69 -9.97
CA GLY A 50 6.68 4.04 -10.30
C GLY A 50 6.75 5.01 -9.12
N LEU A 51 6.66 4.51 -7.88
CA LEU A 51 6.81 5.28 -6.64
C LEU A 51 7.72 4.51 -5.65
N PRO A 52 8.95 4.14 -6.06
CA PRO A 52 9.76 3.17 -5.31
C PRO A 52 10.23 3.70 -3.95
N ASP A 53 10.35 5.02 -3.80
CA ASP A 53 10.95 5.66 -2.62
C ASP A 53 9.92 6.07 -1.56
N LEU A 54 8.66 5.63 -1.70
CA LEU A 54 7.68 5.80 -0.64
C LEU A 54 8.11 5.01 0.61
N THR A 55 7.81 5.55 1.78
CA THR A 55 7.81 4.77 3.02
C THR A 55 6.73 3.68 2.94
N VAL A 56 6.86 2.62 3.75
CA VAL A 56 5.88 1.51 3.74
C VAL A 56 4.50 2.00 4.19
N GLU A 57 4.45 2.95 5.12
CA GLU A 57 3.22 3.57 5.61
C GLU A 57 2.53 4.42 4.54
N GLN A 58 3.30 5.17 3.74
CA GLN A 58 2.76 5.88 2.59
C GLN A 58 2.25 4.90 1.53
N ALA A 59 3.03 3.87 1.22
CA ALA A 59 2.62 2.83 0.28
C ALA A 59 1.31 2.15 0.71
N PHE A 60 1.09 2.01 2.02
CA PHE A 60 -0.14 1.49 2.58
C PHE A 60 -1.37 2.31 2.16
N GLU A 61 -1.28 3.65 2.05
CA GLU A 61 -2.42 4.48 1.59
C GLU A 61 -2.91 4.09 0.19
N LEU A 62 -2.00 3.67 -0.69
CA LEU A 62 -2.33 3.20 -2.05
C LEU A 62 -2.91 1.79 -2.02
N SER A 63 -2.29 0.89 -1.24
CA SER A 63 -2.76 -0.50 -1.17
C SER A 63 -4.09 -0.64 -0.43
N ASP A 64 -4.33 0.15 0.61
CA ASP A 64 -5.55 0.13 1.42
C ASP A 64 -6.76 0.55 0.56
N ALA A 65 -6.59 1.58 -0.26
CA ALA A 65 -7.62 2.06 -1.19
C ALA A 65 -7.97 1.06 -2.31
N SER A 66 -7.24 -0.04 -2.48
CA SER A 66 -7.59 -1.09 -3.45
C SER A 66 -8.90 -1.79 -3.10
N ALA A 67 -9.24 -1.90 -1.81
CA ALA A 67 -10.52 -2.45 -1.35
C ALA A 67 -11.71 -1.64 -1.91
N GLU A 68 -11.58 -0.32 -1.91
CA GLU A 68 -12.56 0.63 -2.48
C GLU A 68 -12.67 0.54 -4.02
N ARG A 69 -11.87 -0.31 -4.66
CA ARG A 69 -11.94 -0.61 -6.10
C ARG A 69 -12.52 -2.01 -6.37
N SER A 70 -12.90 -2.75 -5.34
CA SER A 70 -13.31 -4.15 -5.42
C SER A 70 -12.19 -5.05 -5.98
N ALA A 71 -10.93 -4.67 -5.79
CA ALA A 71 -9.80 -5.53 -6.13
C ALA A 71 -9.76 -6.74 -5.19
N GLY A 72 -9.27 -7.88 -5.69
CA GLY A 72 -9.04 -9.07 -4.87
C GLY A 72 -7.76 -8.99 -4.03
N GLY A 73 -6.88 -8.04 -4.36
CA GLY A 73 -5.64 -7.76 -3.65
C GLY A 73 -4.86 -6.62 -4.32
N CYS A 74 -3.78 -6.19 -3.68
CA CYS A 74 -2.91 -5.13 -4.17
C CYS A 74 -1.45 -5.49 -3.94
N THR A 75 -0.59 -5.03 -4.85
CA THR A 75 0.86 -5.00 -4.66
C THR A 75 1.39 -3.66 -5.13
N ILE A 76 2.47 -3.20 -4.50
CA ILE A 76 3.17 -1.97 -4.86
C ILE A 76 4.67 -2.25 -4.85
N GLU A 77 5.34 -1.86 -5.93
CA GLU A 77 6.79 -1.96 -6.05
C GLU A 77 7.45 -0.84 -5.22
N LEU A 78 8.26 -1.24 -4.24
CA LEU A 78 9.04 -0.36 -3.38
C LEU A 78 10.53 -0.71 -3.45
N SER A 79 11.37 0.26 -3.09
CA SER A 79 12.80 0.04 -2.92
C SER A 79 13.09 -0.88 -1.73
N GLU A 80 14.16 -1.67 -1.83
CA GLU A 80 14.65 -2.49 -0.72
C GLU A 80 14.99 -1.62 0.50
N THR A 81 15.49 -0.40 0.28
CA THR A 81 15.82 0.54 1.35
C THR A 81 14.59 0.94 2.15
N SER A 82 13.49 1.32 1.49
CA SER A 82 12.23 1.67 2.16
C SER A 82 11.70 0.52 3.02
N VAL A 83 11.75 -0.71 2.49
CA VAL A 83 11.30 -1.90 3.22
C VAL A 83 12.23 -2.21 4.40
N ALA A 84 13.55 -2.17 4.20
CA ALA A 84 14.53 -2.46 5.25
C ALA A 84 14.46 -1.45 6.41
N GLU A 85 14.25 -0.16 6.13
CA GLU A 85 14.05 0.86 7.16
C GLU A 85 12.83 0.53 8.04
N TYR A 86 11.70 0.20 7.41
CA TYR A 86 10.49 -0.19 8.11
C TYR A 86 10.70 -1.45 8.96
N LEU A 87 11.37 -2.48 8.43
CA LEU A 87 11.65 -3.71 9.19
C LEU A 87 12.49 -3.43 10.44
N ARG A 88 13.58 -2.64 10.33
CA ARG A 88 14.43 -2.28 11.48
C ARG A 88 13.66 -1.55 12.57
N SER A 89 12.83 -0.57 12.19
CA SER A 89 11.97 0.15 13.12
C SER A 89 11.00 -0.79 13.84
N ASN A 90 10.35 -1.69 13.10
CA ASN A 90 9.38 -2.63 13.65
C ASN A 90 10.01 -3.69 14.56
N ILE A 91 11.25 -4.12 14.33
CA ILE A 91 11.96 -5.03 15.24
C ILE A 91 12.10 -4.40 16.64
N THR A 92 12.53 -3.14 16.69
CA THR A 92 12.63 -2.39 17.96
C THR A 92 11.26 -2.25 18.62
N MET A 93 10.22 -1.93 17.84
CA MET A 93 8.85 -1.83 18.35
C MET A 93 8.34 -3.16 18.93
N LEU A 94 8.54 -4.29 18.24
CA LEU A 94 8.09 -5.60 18.72
C LEU A 94 8.75 -6.00 20.04
N ARG A 95 10.06 -5.75 20.20
CA ARG A 95 10.76 -6.02 21.46
C ARG A 95 10.33 -5.08 22.57
N TRP A 96 10.08 -3.81 22.25
CA TRP A 96 9.48 -2.87 23.20
C TRP A 96 8.08 -3.34 23.67
N MET A 97 7.25 -3.88 22.77
CA MET A 97 5.94 -4.44 23.16
C MET A 97 6.09 -5.62 24.14
N ILE A 98 7.10 -6.48 23.95
CA ILE A 98 7.42 -7.56 24.89
C ILE A 98 7.76 -7.00 26.28
N ASP A 99 8.63 -5.98 26.34
CA ASP A 99 9.03 -5.34 27.59
C ASP A 99 7.85 -4.65 28.30
N ASN A 100 6.82 -4.24 27.55
CA ASN A 100 5.60 -3.64 28.07
C ASN A 100 4.50 -4.67 28.41
N GLY A 101 4.80 -5.97 28.34
CA GLY A 101 3.88 -7.02 28.75
C GLY A 101 2.77 -7.33 27.76
N TYR A 102 2.96 -7.04 26.47
CA TYR A 102 2.03 -7.50 25.43
C TYR A 102 1.98 -9.03 25.38
N GLU A 103 0.80 -9.57 25.09
CA GLU A 103 0.52 -11.01 25.14
C GLU A 103 1.33 -11.80 24.08
N ASP A 104 1.72 -13.02 24.45
CA ASP A 104 2.51 -13.96 23.64
C ASP A 104 3.87 -13.41 23.14
N ALA A 105 4.75 -13.13 24.11
CA ALA A 105 6.12 -12.72 23.86
C ALA A 105 6.90 -13.69 22.93
N ARG A 106 6.57 -14.99 22.95
CA ARG A 106 7.22 -15.98 22.08
C ARG A 106 6.90 -15.74 20.61
N THR A 107 5.64 -15.41 20.30
CA THR A 107 5.23 -15.10 18.92
C THR A 107 5.85 -13.79 18.44
N LEU A 108 5.89 -12.74 19.28
CA LEU A 108 6.50 -11.45 18.94
C LEU A 108 8.00 -11.59 18.67
N GLU A 109 8.74 -12.27 19.55
CA GLU A 109 10.19 -12.49 19.38
C GLU A 109 10.50 -13.36 18.15
N ARG A 110 9.68 -14.38 17.85
CA ARG A 110 9.84 -15.18 16.63
C ARG A 110 9.68 -14.32 15.38
N ARG A 111 8.73 -13.38 15.37
CA ARG A 111 8.55 -12.45 14.25
C ARG A 111 9.73 -11.48 14.14
N ALA A 112 10.19 -10.91 15.25
CA ALA A 112 11.33 -9.99 15.26
C ALA A 112 12.60 -10.67 14.68
N ARG A 113 12.92 -11.89 15.09
CA ARG A 113 14.06 -12.66 14.54
C ARG A 113 13.93 -12.94 13.04
N ALA A 114 12.74 -13.34 12.59
CA ALA A 114 12.49 -13.58 11.17
C ALA A 114 12.57 -12.30 10.31
N MET A 115 12.58 -11.11 10.92
CA MET A 115 12.81 -9.84 10.21
C MET A 115 14.29 -9.42 10.23
N GLU A 116 15.14 -10.07 11.05
CA GLU A 116 16.58 -9.83 11.12
C GLU A 116 17.38 -10.68 10.12
N GLU A 117 16.81 -11.81 9.68
CA GLU A 117 17.34 -12.72 8.64
C GLU A 117 17.09 -12.19 7.21
#